data_AF-A0A1C4JJ19-F1
#
_entry.id   AF-A0A1C4JJ19-F1
#
_cell.length_a   1.000
_cell.length_b   1.000
_cell.length_c   1.000
_cell.angle_alpha   90.00
_cell.angle_beta   90.00
_cell.angle_gamma   90.00
#
_symmetry.space_group_name_H-M   'P 1'
#
loop_
_entity.id
_entity.type
_entity.pdbx_description
1 polymer ?
#
loop_
_entity_poly.entity_id
_entity_poly.type
_entity_poly.pdbx_seq_one_letter_code
_entity_poly.pdbx_strand_id
1 'polypeptide(L)'
;MAAVQLISFGYLHGAAPAAHLTVDLREHFRDPHVSPALRYMTAEDAPVRDAVRSTPGVLDLVAATARAVTAFASGPSAGGVTVADGCAGGRHRAPSFALLLAERLRAAGHSVTVTHRDLGRPVVER
;
A
#
# COMPACT_ATOMS: atom_id res chain seq x y z
N MET A 1 -7.77 20.45 0.63
CA MET A 1 -8.10 19.01 0.52
C MET A 1 -7.64 18.55 -0.85
N ALA A 2 -6.75 17.57 -0.92
CA ALA A 2 -6.28 17.04 -2.20
C ALA A 2 -6.98 15.72 -2.55
N ALA A 3 -7.09 15.43 -3.85
CA ALA A 3 -7.43 14.10 -4.33
C ALA A 3 -6.18 13.22 -4.26
N VAL A 4 -6.28 12.06 -3.59
CA VAL A 4 -5.20 11.09 -3.46
C VAL A 4 -5.62 9.75 -4.04
N GLN A 5 -4.80 9.21 -4.93
CA GLN A 5 -4.97 7.86 -5.47
C GLN A 5 -3.89 6.94 -4.90
N LEU A 6 -4.31 5.87 -4.25
CA LEU A 6 -3.42 4.80 -3.78
C LEU A 6 -3.57 3.58 -4.68
N ILE A 7 -2.46 3.07 -5.21
CA ILE A 7 -2.45 1.91 -6.09
C ILE A 7 -1.54 0.85 -5.48
N SER A 8 -2.10 -0.24 -4.99
CA SER A 8 -1.28 -1.36 -4.53
C SER A 8 -0.99 -2.33 -5.67
N PHE A 9 0.24 -2.85 -5.75
CA PHE A 9 0.67 -3.73 -6.83
C PHE A 9 1.71 -4.78 -6.41
N GLY A 10 1.92 -5.76 -7.30
CA GLY A 10 2.93 -6.81 -7.20
C GLY A 10 4.03 -6.66 -8.26
N TYR A 11 5.30 -6.56 -7.84
CA TYR A 11 6.45 -6.51 -8.74
C TYR A 11 6.60 -7.76 -9.63
N LEU A 12 6.09 -8.91 -9.19
CA LEU A 12 6.08 -10.15 -9.98
C LEU A 12 5.06 -10.13 -11.13
N HIS A 13 4.11 -9.18 -11.12
CA HIS A 13 3.10 -9.02 -12.17
C HIS A 13 3.39 -7.87 -13.14
N GLY A 14 4.44 -7.08 -12.87
CA GLY A 14 4.86 -5.97 -13.72
C GLY A 14 5.47 -4.83 -12.92
N ALA A 15 6.05 -3.86 -13.65
CA ALA A 15 6.68 -2.68 -13.07
C ALA A 15 5.72 -1.85 -12.21
N ALA A 16 6.28 -0.98 -11.38
CA ALA A 16 5.50 -0.03 -10.59
C ALA A 16 4.64 0.86 -11.52
N PRO A 17 3.35 1.09 -11.18
CA PRO A 17 2.55 2.11 -11.86
C PRO A 17 3.20 3.49 -11.78
N ALA A 18 2.92 4.36 -12.75
CA ALA A 18 3.34 5.75 -12.67
C ALA A 18 2.70 6.41 -11.44
N ALA A 19 3.54 7.01 -10.58
CA ALA A 19 3.12 7.61 -9.32
C ALA A 19 4.09 8.73 -8.93
N HIS A 20 3.61 9.62 -8.05
CA HIS A 20 4.45 10.66 -7.45
C HIS A 20 5.34 10.08 -6.33
N LEU A 21 4.81 9.08 -5.62
CA LEU A 21 5.52 8.30 -4.61
C LEU A 21 5.37 6.82 -4.92
N THR A 22 6.47 6.09 -4.88
CA THR A 22 6.46 4.62 -4.93
C THR A 22 7.07 4.09 -3.63
N VAL A 23 6.32 3.26 -2.91
CA VAL A 23 6.74 2.67 -1.64
C VAL A 23 6.98 1.18 -1.86
N ASP A 24 8.24 0.75 -1.77
CA ASP A 24 8.62 -0.66 -1.91
C ASP A 24 8.66 -1.36 -0.56
N LEU A 25 7.81 -2.38 -0.38
CA LEU A 25 7.61 -3.12 0.85
C LEU A 25 8.20 -4.54 0.81
N ARG A 26 9.07 -4.86 -0.17
CA ARG A 26 9.55 -6.23 -0.42
C ARG A 26 10.51 -6.78 0.63
N GLU A 27 11.45 -5.96 1.12
CA GLU A 27 12.61 -6.47 1.86
C GLU A 27 12.51 -6.29 3.38
N HIS A 28 12.05 -5.13 3.85
CA HIS A 28 12.18 -4.77 5.28
C HIS A 28 11.00 -5.17 6.17
N PHE A 29 9.91 -5.70 5.59
CA PHE A 29 8.68 -5.98 6.32
C PHE A 29 8.35 -7.47 6.26
N ARG A 30 7.85 -8.01 7.39
CA ARG A 30 7.46 -9.43 7.51
C ARG A 30 6.60 -9.84 6.33
N ASP A 31 6.93 -10.96 5.71
CA ASP A 31 6.18 -11.51 4.60
C ASP A 31 5.11 -12.48 5.11
N PRO A 32 3.80 -12.17 5.02
CA PRO A 32 2.75 -13.10 5.45
C PRO A 32 2.75 -14.40 4.65
N HIS A 33 3.31 -14.39 3.44
CA HIS A 33 3.36 -15.57 2.56
C HIS A 33 4.14 -16.76 3.16
N VAL A 34 5.02 -16.53 4.16
CA VAL A 34 5.74 -17.63 4.84
C VAL A 34 4.83 -18.49 5.71
N SER A 35 3.66 -17.98 6.10
CA SER A 35 2.66 -18.74 6.84
C SER A 35 1.76 -19.51 5.86
N PRO A 36 1.71 -20.86 5.92
CA PRO A 36 0.83 -21.64 5.05
C PRO A 36 -0.64 -21.22 5.14
N ALA A 37 -1.08 -20.82 6.34
CA ALA A 37 -2.45 -20.36 6.58
C ALA A 37 -2.79 -19.03 5.89
N LEU A 38 -1.80 -18.17 5.67
CA LEU A 38 -2.00 -16.85 5.05
C LEU A 38 -1.69 -16.84 3.55
N ARG A 39 -0.98 -17.87 3.04
CA ARG A 39 -0.45 -17.92 1.68
C ARG A 39 -1.48 -17.59 0.59
N TYR A 40 -2.69 -18.12 0.73
CA TYR A 40 -3.77 -17.97 -0.25
C TYR A 40 -4.76 -16.85 0.08
N MET A 41 -4.68 -16.29 1.28
CA MET A 41 -5.47 -15.14 1.70
C MET A 41 -5.02 -13.86 0.99
N THR A 42 -5.74 -12.76 1.22
CA THR A 42 -5.41 -11.43 0.71
C THR A 42 -5.64 -10.36 1.77
N ALA A 43 -5.36 -9.10 1.45
CA ALA A 43 -5.71 -7.98 2.33
C ALA A 43 -7.22 -7.77 2.56
N GLU A 44 -8.11 -8.49 1.87
CA GLU A 44 -9.54 -8.54 2.23
C GLU A 44 -9.73 -9.28 3.57
N ASP A 45 -8.86 -10.24 3.84
CA ASP A 45 -8.88 -11.06 5.05
C ASP A 45 -8.24 -10.31 6.23
N ALA A 46 -8.96 -10.25 7.36
CA ALA A 46 -8.46 -9.63 8.59
C ALA A 46 -7.11 -10.21 9.06
N PRO A 47 -6.87 -11.54 9.05
CA PRO A 47 -5.59 -12.10 9.48
C PRO A 47 -4.37 -11.58 8.72
N VAL A 48 -4.51 -11.31 7.42
CA VAL A 48 -3.43 -10.72 6.61
C VAL A 48 -3.18 -9.28 7.01
N ARG A 49 -4.26 -8.48 7.15
CA ARG A 49 -4.15 -7.07 7.55
C ARG A 49 -3.51 -6.93 8.92
N ASP A 50 -3.88 -7.78 9.87
CA ASP A 50 -3.34 -7.79 11.23
C ASP A 50 -1.86 -8.22 11.26
N ALA A 51 -1.49 -9.22 10.45
CA ALA A 51 -0.09 -9.63 10.30
C ALA A 51 0.78 -8.50 9.73
N VAL A 52 0.29 -7.76 8.75
CA VAL A 52 1.01 -6.60 8.18
C VAL A 52 1.05 -5.44 9.18
N ARG A 53 -0.09 -5.09 9.79
CA ARG A 53 -0.20 -3.99 10.77
C ARG A 53 0.72 -4.18 11.97
N SER A 54 0.87 -5.41 12.46
CA SER A 54 1.72 -5.75 13.61
C SER A 54 3.21 -5.86 13.27
N THR A 55 3.60 -5.68 12.01
CA THR A 55 5.01 -5.68 11.62
C THR A 55 5.69 -4.38 12.11
N PRO A 56 6.80 -4.46 12.87
CA PRO A 56 7.54 -3.29 13.31
C PRO A 56 7.89 -2.34 12.16
N GLY A 57 7.74 -1.03 12.39
CA GLY A 57 8.02 0.02 11.40
C GLY A 57 6.93 0.26 10.35
N VAL A 58 5.93 -0.62 10.18
CA VAL A 58 4.86 -0.41 9.19
C VAL A 58 4.05 0.84 9.49
N LEU A 59 3.62 1.03 10.74
CA LEU A 59 2.84 2.21 11.14
C LEU A 59 3.66 3.50 11.05
N ASP A 60 4.96 3.45 11.34
CA ASP A 60 5.87 4.59 11.20
C ASP A 60 6.03 4.97 9.72
N LEU A 61 6.18 3.99 8.84
CA LEU A 61 6.23 4.22 7.39
C LEU A 61 4.90 4.78 6.88
N VAL A 62 3.75 4.27 7.33
CA VAL A 62 2.42 4.84 7.00
C VAL A 62 2.36 6.33 7.40
N ALA A 63 2.83 6.65 8.61
CA ALA A 63 2.84 8.03 9.09
C ALA A 63 3.78 8.92 8.26
N ALA A 64 4.97 8.44 7.90
CA ALA A 64 5.92 9.15 7.06
C ALA A 64 5.38 9.39 5.64
N THR A 65 4.80 8.36 5.02
CA THR A 65 4.20 8.47 3.69
C THR A 65 3.03 9.45 3.68
N ALA A 66 2.17 9.42 4.70
CA ALA A 66 1.08 10.39 4.82
C ALA A 66 1.57 11.85 4.93
N ARG A 67 2.68 12.08 5.64
CA ARG A 67 3.34 13.40 5.68
C ARG A 67 3.88 13.80 4.31
N ALA A 68 4.52 12.89 3.59
CA ALA A 68 5.03 13.15 2.24
C ALA A 68 3.88 13.51 1.28
N VAL A 69 2.78 12.77 1.30
CA VAL A 69 1.57 13.08 0.51
C VAL A 69 1.02 14.46 0.85
N THR A 70 0.97 14.81 2.14
CA THR A 70 0.50 16.14 2.57
C THR A 70 1.44 17.24 2.08
N ALA A 71 2.76 17.01 2.06
CA ALA A 71 3.73 17.94 1.49
C ALA A 71 3.51 18.15 -0.01
N PHE A 72 3.32 17.09 -0.80
CA PHE A 72 2.96 17.20 -2.22
C PHE A 72 1.67 18.00 -2.42
N ALA A 73 0.64 17.71 -1.63
CA ALA A 73 -0.65 18.39 -1.68
C ALA A 73 -0.60 19.88 -1.30
N SER A 74 0.46 20.32 -0.61
CA SER A 74 0.68 21.73 -0.26
C SER A 74 1.47 22.51 -1.31
N GLY A 75 1.92 21.84 -2.37
CA GLY A 75 2.62 22.47 -3.48
C GLY A 75 1.75 23.46 -4.27
N PRO A 76 2.35 24.26 -5.16
CA PRO A 76 1.64 25.33 -5.89
C PRO A 76 0.69 24.82 -7.00
N SER A 77 0.68 23.52 -7.28
CA SER A 77 -0.16 22.90 -8.32
C SER A 77 -1.42 22.29 -7.70
N ALA A 78 -2.57 22.48 -8.36
CA ALA A 78 -3.86 21.92 -7.95
C ALA A 78 -4.03 20.41 -8.29
N GLY A 79 -2.96 19.72 -8.71
CA GLY A 79 -3.00 18.32 -9.09
C GLY A 79 -3.23 17.35 -7.92
N GLY A 80 -3.80 16.18 -8.21
CA GLY A 80 -3.90 15.08 -7.25
C GLY A 80 -2.56 14.40 -7.00
N VAL A 81 -2.46 13.66 -5.89
CA VAL A 81 -1.27 12.88 -5.53
C VAL A 81 -1.54 11.41 -5.78
N THR A 82 -0.59 10.71 -6.39
CA THR A 82 -0.68 9.27 -6.66
C THR A 82 0.45 8.57 -5.93
N VAL A 83 0.11 7.54 -5.15
CA VAL A 83 1.05 6.69 -4.43
C VAL A 83 0.91 5.26 -4.93
N ALA A 84 2.03 4.64 -5.31
CA ALA A 84 2.10 3.24 -5.69
C ALA A 84 2.76 2.42 -4.56
N ASP A 85 1.98 1.54 -3.92
CA ASP A 85 2.46 0.67 -2.84
C ASP A 85 2.81 -0.71 -3.42
N GLY A 86 4.07 -1.11 -3.36
CA GLY A 86 4.59 -2.30 -4.03
C GLY A 86 5.01 -3.40 -3.07
N CYS A 87 4.61 -4.64 -3.35
CA CYS A 87 5.22 -5.83 -2.72
C CYS A 87 5.47 -6.89 -3.80
N ALA A 88 5.86 -8.11 -3.44
CA ALA A 88 6.18 -9.14 -4.43
C ALA A 88 4.97 -9.53 -5.29
N GLY A 89 3.93 -10.09 -4.67
CA GLY A 89 2.74 -10.59 -5.38
C GLY A 89 1.54 -9.66 -5.39
N GLY A 90 1.58 -8.52 -4.69
CA GLY A 90 0.47 -7.55 -4.69
C GLY A 90 -0.77 -7.97 -3.88
N ARG A 91 -0.69 -9.04 -3.07
CA ARG A 91 -1.85 -9.60 -2.34
C ARG A 91 -1.87 -9.31 -0.83
N HIS A 92 -0.71 -9.11 -0.20
CA HIS A 92 -0.59 -9.00 1.27
C HIS A 92 -0.15 -7.60 1.72
N ARG A 93 1.17 -7.34 1.71
CA ARG A 93 1.79 -6.13 2.27
C ARG A 93 1.32 -4.85 1.61
N ALA A 94 1.42 -4.78 0.28
CA ALA A 94 1.03 -3.61 -0.49
C ALA A 94 -0.44 -3.19 -0.30
N PRO A 95 -1.45 -4.06 -0.53
CA PRO A 95 -2.84 -3.66 -0.33
C PRO A 95 -3.16 -3.38 1.14
N SER A 96 -2.57 -4.10 2.10
CA SER A 96 -2.77 -3.81 3.53
C SER A 96 -2.19 -2.44 3.93
N PHE A 97 -0.99 -2.10 3.43
CA PHE A 97 -0.37 -0.80 3.64
C PHE A 97 -1.20 0.34 3.03
N ALA A 98 -1.69 0.15 1.81
CA ALA A 98 -2.56 1.11 1.13
C ALA A 98 -3.83 1.42 1.95
N LEU A 99 -4.45 0.40 2.57
CA LEU A 99 -5.62 0.59 3.44
C LEU A 99 -5.29 1.39 4.70
N LEU A 100 -4.15 1.11 5.36
CA LEU A 100 -3.68 1.88 6.52
C LEU A 100 -3.39 3.34 6.16
N LEU A 101 -2.75 3.56 5.01
CA LEU A 101 -2.46 4.89 4.50
C LEU A 101 -3.75 5.65 4.15
N ALA A 102 -4.74 4.97 3.54
CA ALA A 102 -6.02 5.56 3.22
C ALA A 102 -6.78 6.02 4.47
N GLU A 103 -6.81 5.19 5.52
CA GLU A 103 -7.42 5.53 6.82
C GLU A 103 -6.81 6.83 7.37
N ARG A 104 -5.47 6.90 7.41
CA ARG A 104 -4.75 8.06 7.93
C ARG A 104 -4.96 9.33 7.10
N LEU A 105 -4.94 9.22 5.77
CA LEU A 105 -5.11 10.36 4.87
C LEU A 105 -6.56 10.90 4.87
N ARG A 106 -7.56 10.01 4.97
CA ARG A 106 -8.96 10.41 5.14
C ARG A 106 -9.17 11.13 6.47
N ALA A 107 -8.57 10.64 7.55
CA ALA A 107 -8.59 11.32 8.85
C ALA A 107 -7.93 12.71 8.81
N ALA A 108 -6.97 12.93 7.89
CA ALA A 108 -6.36 14.22 7.62
C ALA A 108 -7.15 15.12 6.64
N GLY A 109 -8.36 14.71 6.22
CA GLY A 109 -9.25 15.49 5.36
C GLY A 109 -8.98 15.39 3.86
N HIS A 110 -8.18 14.41 3.41
CA HIS A 110 -7.98 14.17 1.97
C HIS A 110 -9.07 13.27 1.39
N SER A 111 -9.36 13.45 0.10
CA SER A 111 -10.26 12.56 -0.65
C SER A 111 -9.43 11.41 -1.22
N VAL A 112 -9.63 10.19 -0.73
CA VAL A 112 -8.75 9.05 -1.04
C VAL A 112 -9.47 7.93 -1.78
N THR A 113 -8.98 7.59 -2.97
CA THR A 113 -9.36 6.41 -3.75
C THR A 113 -8.28 5.34 -3.64
N VAL A 114 -8.68 4.08 -3.46
CA VAL A 114 -7.77 2.93 -3.36
C VAL A 114 -8.07 1.96 -4.49
N THR A 115 -7.04 1.54 -5.22
CA THR A 115 -7.12 0.53 -6.26
C THR A 115 -6.10 -0.56 -5.99
N HIS A 116 -6.53 -1.82 -6.01
CA HIS A 116 -5.63 -2.95 -5.87
C HIS A 116 -5.42 -3.64 -7.21
N ARG A 117 -4.31 -3.34 -7.89
CA ARG A 117 -4.04 -3.80 -9.26
C ARG A 117 -3.99 -5.32 -9.38
N ASP A 118 -3.36 -5.97 -8.40
CA ASP A 118 -2.97 -7.38 -8.49
C ASP A 118 -3.59 -8.28 -7.39
N LEU A 119 -4.55 -7.77 -6.60
CA LEU A 119 -5.12 -8.49 -5.45
C LEU A 119 -5.76 -9.84 -5.84
N GLY A 120 -6.49 -9.84 -6.95
CA GLY A 120 -7.16 -11.03 -7.51
C GLY A 120 -6.29 -11.84 -8.47
N ARG A 121 -5.00 -11.52 -8.64
CA ARG A 121 -4.11 -12.30 -9.49
C ARG A 121 -3.72 -13.63 -8.80
N PRO A 122 -3.40 -14.68 -9.57
CA PRO A 122 -2.88 -15.92 -9.01
C PRO A 122 -1.61 -15.68 -8.19
N VAL A 123 -1.40 -16.49 -7.15
CA VAL A 123 -0.14 -16.52 -6.40
C VAL A 123 0.99 -16.90 -7.36
N VAL A 124 2.01 -16.05 -7.45
CA VAL A 124 3.23 -16.35 -8.19
C VAL A 124 4.20 -17.05 -7.24
N GLU A 125 4.59 -18.27 -7.58
CA GLU A 125 5.66 -18.96 -6.87
C GLU A 125 7.00 -18.30 -7.21
N ARG A 126 7.84 -18.13 -6.18
CA ARG A 126 9.18 -17.55 -6.28
C ARG A 126 10.22 -18.65 -6.38
#